data_AF-A0AAU1N0J9-F1
#
_entry.id   AF-A0AAU1N0J9-F1
#
_cell.length_a   1.000
_cell.length_b   1.000
_cell.length_c   1.000
_cell.angle_alpha   90.00
_cell.angle_beta   90.00
_cell.angle_gamma   90.00
#
_symmetry.space_group_name_H-M   'P 1'
#
loop_
_entity.id
_entity.type
_entity.pdbx_description
1 polymer ?
#
loop_
_entity_poly.entity_id
_entity_poly.type
_entity_poly.pdbx_seq_one_letter_code
_entity_poly.pdbx_strand_id
1 'polypeptide(L)'
;MTVAVLTALLTAAGCATGSGGTADSSGKDAPPKTSAGSLTWEFEHIADFSGKITDVAALAEDDVWAVATENNGESHARLLHYDGTQWKREPLPEALGTSLYPPALEEVGEKTLWLRPQTAEDASAVNRWAQWDGTRWSPVPNPPPGSAGDFEATGPDDIWTLDAAKQTAQHWNGARWTTTRLPYGTSDLAIVGPDDVWAVGSRSTGPGTEPVTGEGYSQPASTHWDGTSWKTVDTPQAHFKDPVPPEPSAVLSQVFALDSGEIRAYGINTFNHGEVDNEPADQFLRLRWDGSKWVDQEPAPGGCALRTPVAQDDKGLFLDGNWYLTDDGTCVKIERHRLPRSTGARKGSNQSLWLEKIHRVPGTGEWLGAGHVQVNQSGAPFGAPVVVRLKRGG
;
A
#
# COMPACT_ATOMS: atom_id res chain seq x y z
N MET A 1 12.57 52.33 -23.53
CA MET A 1 12.43 50.96 -22.97
C MET A 1 10.96 50.65 -22.93
N THR A 2 10.60 49.53 -23.53
CA THR A 2 9.30 49.12 -24.08
C THR A 2 8.19 49.03 -23.04
N VAL A 3 7.12 49.79 -23.27
CA VAL A 3 5.79 49.66 -22.64
C VAL A 3 4.87 49.10 -23.71
N ALA A 4 4.28 47.92 -23.47
CA ALA A 4 3.31 47.31 -24.37
C ALA A 4 1.88 47.62 -23.89
N VAL A 5 1.10 48.10 -24.85
CA VAL A 5 -0.28 48.59 -24.76
C VAL A 5 -1.25 47.41 -24.80
N LEU A 6 -2.25 47.38 -23.91
CA LEU A 6 -3.42 46.51 -24.05
C LEU A 6 -4.62 47.36 -24.52
N THR A 7 -5.06 47.11 -25.75
CA THR A 7 -6.27 47.68 -26.35
C THR A 7 -7.50 46.90 -25.91
N ALA A 8 -8.44 47.60 -25.28
CA ALA A 8 -9.82 47.16 -25.09
C ALA A 8 -10.65 47.56 -26.33
N LEU A 9 -11.52 46.66 -26.79
CA LEU A 9 -12.54 46.95 -27.80
C LEU A 9 -13.91 46.56 -27.24
N LEU A 10 -14.82 47.52 -27.30
CA LEU A 10 -16.19 47.50 -26.82
C LEU A 10 -17.15 47.52 -28.03
N THR A 11 -18.38 47.06 -27.77
CA THR A 11 -19.64 47.19 -28.54
C THR A 11 -19.88 46.14 -29.64
N ALA A 12 -21.10 45.67 -29.90
CA ALA A 12 -22.42 46.26 -29.66
C ALA A 12 -23.53 45.18 -29.52
N ALA A 13 -24.60 45.56 -28.82
CA ALA A 13 -25.86 44.86 -28.76
C ALA A 13 -26.70 45.11 -30.04
N GLY A 14 -27.39 44.07 -30.51
CA GLY A 14 -28.46 44.15 -31.51
C GLY A 14 -29.64 43.30 -31.08
N CYS A 15 -30.78 43.93 -30.83
CA CYS A 15 -32.06 43.25 -30.58
C CYS A 15 -32.70 42.81 -31.90
N ALA A 16 -33.22 41.60 -31.95
CA ALA A 16 -34.28 41.20 -32.89
C ALA A 16 -35.20 40.16 -32.23
N THR A 17 -36.47 40.52 -32.12
CA THR A 17 -37.58 39.68 -31.68
C THR A 17 -38.03 38.74 -32.81
N GLY A 18 -38.30 37.48 -32.52
CA GLY A 18 -38.94 36.57 -33.47
C GLY A 18 -39.25 35.19 -32.88
N SER A 19 -40.53 34.92 -32.67
CA SER A 19 -41.13 33.65 -32.26
C SER A 19 -40.99 32.54 -33.31
N GLY A 20 -40.85 31.28 -32.88
CA GLY A 20 -41.07 30.11 -33.74
C GLY A 20 -40.29 28.89 -33.27
N GLY A 21 -41.00 27.82 -32.91
CA GLY A 21 -40.46 26.65 -32.23
C GLY A 21 -39.80 25.59 -33.11
N THR A 22 -39.24 24.63 -32.37
CA THR A 22 -38.90 23.23 -32.71
C THR A 22 -37.86 22.98 -33.81
N ALA A 23 -36.65 22.57 -33.40
CA ALA A 23 -36.16 21.21 -33.62
C ALA A 23 -34.88 20.98 -32.81
N ASP A 24 -34.89 19.91 -32.01
CA ASP A 24 -33.74 19.40 -31.26
C ASP A 24 -32.60 19.02 -32.21
N SER A 25 -31.47 19.71 -32.07
CA SER A 25 -30.17 19.17 -32.46
C SER A 25 -29.09 19.78 -31.58
N SER A 26 -28.74 19.08 -30.50
CA SER A 26 -27.43 19.24 -29.89
C SER A 26 -26.95 17.91 -29.36
N GLY A 27 -26.30 17.14 -30.25
CA GLY A 27 -25.18 16.32 -29.81
C GLY A 27 -24.18 17.28 -29.15
N LYS A 28 -24.01 17.14 -27.85
CA LYS A 28 -22.85 17.71 -27.16
C LYS A 28 -21.80 16.63 -27.18
N ASP A 29 -20.72 16.93 -27.89
CA ASP A 29 -19.45 16.23 -27.86
C ASP A 29 -19.04 16.01 -26.40
N ALA A 30 -19.29 14.80 -25.91
CA ALA A 30 -18.54 14.28 -24.78
C ALA A 30 -17.10 14.05 -25.30
N PRO A 31 -16.06 14.41 -24.54
CA PRO A 31 -14.72 13.98 -24.88
C PRO A 31 -14.75 12.45 -25.01
N PRO A 32 -14.02 11.87 -26.00
CA PRO A 32 -14.02 10.43 -26.16
C PRO A 32 -13.57 9.83 -24.83
N LYS A 33 -14.42 8.99 -24.24
CA LYS A 33 -14.00 8.09 -23.17
C LYS A 33 -12.89 7.25 -23.77
N THR A 34 -11.64 7.58 -23.48
CA THR A 34 -10.53 6.66 -23.64
C THR A 34 -10.96 5.41 -22.91
N SER A 35 -11.26 4.34 -23.63
CA SER A 35 -11.50 3.06 -22.97
C SER A 35 -10.23 2.78 -22.19
N ALA A 36 -10.31 2.66 -20.86
CA ALA A 36 -9.22 2.14 -20.09
C ALA A 36 -8.80 0.83 -20.76
N GLY A 37 -7.62 0.81 -21.39
CA GLY A 37 -7.12 -0.37 -22.06
C GLY A 37 -7.18 -1.55 -21.08
N SER A 38 -7.48 -2.75 -21.56
CA SER A 38 -7.61 -3.92 -20.68
C SER A 38 -6.32 -4.11 -19.88
N LEU A 39 -6.43 -4.23 -18.55
CA LEU A 39 -5.29 -4.48 -17.67
C LEU A 39 -5.25 -5.96 -17.32
N THR A 40 -4.10 -6.60 -17.49
CA THR A 40 -3.92 -8.03 -17.21
C THR A 40 -2.59 -8.29 -16.52
N TRP A 41 -2.62 -9.10 -15.45
CA TRP A 41 -1.43 -9.70 -14.86
C TRP A 41 -0.99 -10.92 -15.68
N GLU A 42 0.22 -10.87 -16.23
CA GLU A 42 0.89 -11.98 -16.91
C GLU A 42 1.91 -12.63 -15.98
N PHE A 43 2.09 -13.96 -16.05
CA PHE A 43 3.09 -14.63 -15.23
C PHE A 43 4.50 -14.33 -15.75
N GLU A 44 5.28 -13.64 -14.92
CA GLU A 44 6.72 -13.44 -15.10
C GLU A 44 7.48 -14.67 -14.60
N HIS A 45 7.11 -15.13 -13.40
CA HIS A 45 7.69 -16.29 -12.75
C HIS A 45 6.61 -17.09 -12.04
N ILE A 46 6.69 -18.42 -12.17
CA ILE A 46 5.91 -19.37 -11.38
C ILE A 46 6.92 -20.25 -10.66
N ALA A 47 6.95 -20.16 -9.34
CA ALA A 47 7.86 -20.95 -8.54
C ALA A 47 7.51 -22.44 -8.59
N ASP A 48 8.52 -23.29 -8.49
CA ASP A 48 8.42 -24.75 -8.52
C ASP A 48 8.15 -25.38 -7.13
N PHE A 49 7.74 -24.57 -6.16
CA PHE A 49 7.37 -24.99 -4.80
C PHE A 49 5.97 -24.49 -4.42
N SER A 50 5.36 -25.12 -3.41
CA SER A 50 4.08 -24.67 -2.86
C SER A 50 4.30 -23.59 -1.82
N GLY A 51 3.50 -22.53 -1.83
CA GLY A 51 3.65 -21.42 -0.89
C GLY A 51 3.21 -20.09 -1.46
N LYS A 52 3.87 -19.01 -1.06
CA LYS A 52 3.64 -17.66 -1.58
C LYS A 52 4.89 -16.80 -1.58
N ILE A 53 5.01 -15.93 -2.58
CA ILE A 53 5.98 -14.83 -2.54
C ILE A 53 5.35 -13.73 -1.70
N THR A 54 6.06 -13.26 -0.68
CA THR A 54 5.54 -12.31 0.31
C THR A 54 5.95 -10.88 0.01
N ASP A 55 7.04 -10.68 -0.75
CA ASP A 55 7.55 -9.36 -1.08
C ASP A 55 8.40 -9.40 -2.36
N VAL A 56 8.54 -8.25 -3.01
CA VAL A 56 9.40 -8.05 -4.19
C VAL A 56 9.99 -6.65 -4.20
N ALA A 57 11.28 -6.58 -4.54
CA ALA A 57 12.05 -5.36 -4.74
C ALA A 57 12.69 -5.40 -6.13
N ALA A 58 12.76 -4.27 -6.82
CA ALA A 58 13.35 -4.14 -8.13
C ALA A 58 14.36 -2.99 -8.10
N LEU A 59 15.66 -3.31 -8.20
CA LEU A 59 16.71 -2.30 -8.32
C LEU A 59 16.87 -1.85 -9.78
N ALA A 60 16.61 -2.77 -10.72
CA ALA A 60 16.59 -2.52 -12.16
C ALA A 60 15.68 -3.55 -12.86
N GLU A 61 15.48 -3.41 -14.17
CA GLU A 61 14.74 -4.40 -14.98
C GLU A 61 15.39 -5.79 -14.96
N ASP A 62 16.71 -5.84 -14.77
CA ASP A 62 17.55 -7.04 -14.72
C ASP A 62 18.09 -7.37 -13.32
N ASP A 63 17.62 -6.69 -12.27
CA ASP A 63 18.00 -6.97 -10.88
C ASP A 63 16.75 -6.87 -9.99
N VAL A 64 16.06 -7.99 -9.84
CA VAL A 64 14.82 -8.10 -9.07
C VAL A 64 14.96 -9.19 -8.01
N TRP A 65 14.64 -8.85 -6.76
CA TRP A 65 14.68 -9.76 -5.62
C TRP A 65 13.28 -10.04 -5.13
N ALA A 66 13.03 -11.28 -4.70
CA ALA A 66 11.77 -11.65 -4.08
C ALA A 66 12.02 -12.57 -2.88
N VAL A 67 11.21 -12.42 -1.85
CA VAL A 67 11.22 -13.31 -0.67
C VAL A 67 9.91 -14.08 -0.61
N ALA A 68 9.99 -15.34 -0.19
CA ALA A 68 8.85 -16.24 -0.21
C ALA A 68 8.80 -17.15 1.01
N THR A 69 7.60 -17.62 1.33
CA THR A 69 7.38 -18.76 2.21
C THR A 69 7.10 -19.99 1.36
N GLU A 70 7.95 -21.01 1.47
CA GLU A 70 7.67 -22.36 0.99
C GLU A 70 6.94 -23.16 2.08
N ASN A 71 5.85 -23.84 1.72
CA ASN A 71 5.03 -24.65 2.60
C ASN A 71 5.05 -26.11 2.14
N ASN A 72 5.78 -26.97 2.86
CA ASN A 72 5.96 -28.39 2.55
C ASN A 72 5.61 -29.32 3.73
N GLY A 73 4.74 -28.84 4.63
CA GLY A 73 4.47 -29.43 5.94
C GLY A 73 5.02 -28.56 7.08
N GLU A 74 6.09 -27.83 6.80
CA GLU A 74 6.61 -26.72 7.60
C GLU A 74 6.75 -25.48 6.70
N SER A 75 6.87 -24.29 7.31
CA SER A 75 7.11 -23.04 6.58
C SER A 75 8.61 -22.73 6.57
N HIS A 76 9.13 -22.43 5.39
CA HIS A 76 10.53 -22.03 5.23
C HIS A 76 10.66 -20.76 4.38
N ALA A 77 11.51 -19.85 4.83
CA ALA A 77 11.92 -18.69 4.06
C ALA A 77 12.74 -19.08 2.80
N ARG A 78 12.51 -18.35 1.72
CA ARG A 78 13.24 -18.45 0.44
C ARG A 78 13.59 -17.06 -0.07
N LEU A 79 14.78 -16.94 -0.66
CA LEU A 79 15.21 -15.76 -1.40
C LEU A 79 15.33 -16.14 -2.88
N LEU A 80 14.78 -15.31 -3.75
CA LEU A 80 14.80 -15.47 -5.20
C LEU A 80 15.44 -14.23 -5.82
N HIS A 81 16.21 -14.43 -6.89
CA HIS A 81 16.86 -13.35 -7.64
C HIS A 81 16.65 -13.54 -9.14
N TYR A 82 16.29 -12.46 -9.83
CA TYR A 82 16.25 -12.36 -11.28
C TYR A 82 17.43 -11.52 -11.77
N ASP A 83 18.23 -12.11 -12.65
CA ASP A 83 19.47 -11.53 -13.18
C ASP A 83 19.32 -10.95 -14.61
N GLY A 84 18.10 -10.61 -15.01
CA GLY A 84 17.78 -10.20 -16.38
C GLY A 84 17.61 -11.36 -17.37
N THR A 85 17.93 -12.59 -16.96
CA THR A 85 17.77 -13.77 -17.82
C THR A 85 16.84 -14.80 -17.21
N GLN A 86 16.99 -15.08 -15.91
CA GLN A 86 16.21 -16.11 -15.24
C GLN A 86 16.11 -15.87 -13.73
N TRP A 87 15.04 -16.38 -13.15
CA TRP A 87 14.88 -16.44 -11.69
C TRP A 87 15.67 -17.63 -11.13
N LYS A 88 16.41 -17.40 -10.05
CA LYS A 88 17.17 -18.41 -9.30
C LYS A 88 16.85 -18.32 -7.82
N ARG A 89 16.97 -19.45 -7.13
CA ARG A 89 16.97 -19.48 -5.66
C ARG A 89 18.36 -19.11 -5.17
N GLU A 90 18.43 -18.15 -4.26
CA GLU A 90 19.65 -17.74 -3.58
C GLU A 90 19.59 -18.18 -2.10
N PRO A 91 20.73 -18.45 -1.46
CA PRO A 91 20.76 -18.67 -0.03
C PRO A 91 20.35 -17.40 0.71
N LEU A 92 19.65 -17.55 1.83
CA LEU A 92 19.42 -16.43 2.74
C LEU A 92 20.77 -15.95 3.31
N PRO A 93 20.99 -14.63 3.44
CA PRO A 93 22.25 -14.12 3.97
C PRO A 93 22.52 -14.60 5.39
N GLU A 94 23.75 -15.06 5.64
CA GLU A 94 24.18 -15.51 6.98
C GLU A 94 23.96 -14.46 8.06
N ALA A 95 24.00 -13.17 7.70
CA ALA A 95 23.77 -12.04 8.59
C ALA A 95 22.37 -12.05 9.24
N LEU A 96 21.38 -12.70 8.65
CA LEU A 96 20.03 -12.86 9.22
C LEU A 96 19.99 -13.91 10.34
N GLY A 97 21.00 -14.78 10.41
CA GLY A 97 20.97 -15.98 11.25
C GLY A 97 19.92 -16.99 10.78
N THR A 98 19.49 -17.87 11.68
CA THR A 98 18.36 -18.78 11.42
C THR A 98 17.04 -18.02 11.60
N SER A 99 16.15 -18.12 10.60
CA SER A 99 14.78 -17.63 10.67
C SER A 99 13.87 -18.57 9.88
N LEU A 100 12.73 -18.95 10.47
CA LEU A 100 11.67 -19.67 9.77
C LEU A 100 10.84 -18.75 8.86
N TYR A 101 10.75 -17.46 9.21
CA TYR A 101 9.92 -16.49 8.50
C TYR A 101 10.72 -15.74 7.43
N PRO A 102 10.11 -15.44 6.27
CA PRO A 102 10.77 -14.66 5.24
C PRO A 102 11.08 -13.24 5.77
N PRO A 103 12.29 -12.71 5.53
CA PRO A 103 12.56 -11.30 5.78
C PRO A 103 11.70 -10.41 4.87
N ALA A 104 11.50 -9.14 5.24
CA ALA A 104 10.94 -8.12 4.35
C ALA A 104 12.06 -7.49 3.49
N LEU A 105 11.71 -7.03 2.29
CA LEU A 105 12.61 -6.35 1.37
C LEU A 105 12.40 -4.84 1.49
N GLU A 106 13.45 -4.13 1.90
CA GLU A 106 13.40 -2.68 2.10
C GLU A 106 14.35 -1.99 1.12
N GLU A 107 13.81 -1.25 0.14
CA GLU A 107 14.62 -0.49 -0.80
C GLU A 107 15.13 0.78 -0.14
N VAL A 108 16.44 0.99 -0.18
CA VAL A 108 17.13 2.14 0.42
C VAL A 108 17.80 2.92 -0.71
N GLY A 109 17.00 3.77 -1.35
CA GLY A 109 17.37 4.40 -2.62
C GLY A 109 17.48 3.41 -3.78
N GLU A 110 18.14 3.80 -4.87
CA GLU A 110 18.09 3.06 -6.14
C GLU A 110 19.01 1.83 -6.22
N LYS A 111 19.92 1.64 -5.26
CA LYS A 111 21.04 0.68 -5.39
C LYS A 111 21.25 -0.22 -4.20
N THR A 112 20.53 0.03 -3.11
CA THR A 112 20.74 -0.68 -1.87
C THR A 112 19.42 -1.28 -1.46
N LEU A 113 19.47 -2.57 -1.13
CA LEU A 113 18.32 -3.33 -0.69
C LEU A 113 18.67 -3.93 0.66
N TRP A 114 17.81 -3.72 1.64
CA TRP A 114 17.93 -4.31 2.96
C TRP A 114 16.95 -5.46 3.13
N LEU A 115 17.36 -6.46 3.91
CA LEU A 115 16.50 -7.51 4.42
C LEU A 115 16.26 -7.26 5.89
N ARG A 116 15.00 -6.97 6.22
CA ARG A 116 14.53 -6.76 7.59
C ARG A 116 14.00 -8.06 8.19
N PRO A 117 14.46 -8.47 9.39
CA PRO A 117 13.85 -9.59 10.10
C PRO A 117 12.44 -9.22 10.58
N GLN A 118 11.43 -10.01 10.22
CA GLN A 118 10.03 -9.70 10.59
C GLN A 118 9.64 -10.16 12.00
N THR A 119 10.33 -11.16 12.56
CA THR A 119 10.01 -11.72 13.87
C THR A 119 11.27 -12.06 14.63
N ALA A 120 11.27 -11.74 15.92
CA ALA A 120 12.37 -12.06 16.81
C ALA A 120 12.17 -13.46 17.41
N GLU A 121 13.00 -14.43 17.03
CA GLU A 121 13.11 -15.70 17.78
C GLU A 121 13.73 -15.45 19.17
N ASP A 122 14.56 -14.41 19.27
CA ASP A 122 15.22 -13.93 20.48
C ASP A 122 15.44 -12.41 20.42
N ALA A 123 15.80 -11.78 21.55
CA ALA A 123 15.98 -10.32 21.64
C ALA A 123 17.12 -9.76 20.76
N SER A 124 18.05 -10.58 20.28
CA SER A 124 19.14 -10.16 19.38
C SER A 124 18.74 -10.26 17.90
N ALA A 125 17.76 -11.11 17.57
CA ALA A 125 17.29 -11.35 16.21
C ALA A 125 16.75 -10.09 15.53
N VAL A 126 16.18 -9.14 16.29
CA VAL A 126 15.67 -7.86 15.75
C VAL A 126 16.75 -7.00 15.08
N ASN A 127 18.03 -7.22 15.40
CA ASN A 127 19.16 -6.49 14.83
C ASN A 127 19.92 -7.29 13.75
N ARG A 128 19.44 -8.48 13.37
CA ARG A 128 20.05 -9.33 12.32
C ARG A 128 19.53 -8.93 10.94
N TRP A 129 20.02 -7.80 10.42
CA TRP A 129 19.68 -7.28 9.10
C TRP A 129 20.79 -7.57 8.10
N ALA A 130 20.43 -7.70 6.82
CA ALA A 130 21.38 -7.82 5.72
C ALA A 130 21.17 -6.71 4.68
N GLN A 131 22.23 -6.24 4.05
CA GLN A 131 22.20 -5.29 2.94
C GLN A 131 22.86 -5.90 1.70
N TRP A 132 22.26 -5.66 0.54
CA TRP A 132 22.83 -5.92 -0.78
C TRP A 132 23.43 -4.65 -1.34
N ASP A 133 24.69 -4.71 -1.75
CA ASP A 133 25.45 -3.59 -2.32
C ASP A 133 25.58 -3.65 -3.85
N GLY A 134 24.82 -4.53 -4.50
CA GLY A 134 24.94 -4.85 -5.93
C GLY A 134 25.89 -6.01 -6.23
N THR A 135 26.67 -6.49 -5.25
CA THR A 135 27.64 -7.58 -5.45
C THR A 135 27.53 -8.68 -4.42
N ARG A 136 27.23 -8.35 -3.16
CA ARG A 136 27.11 -9.32 -2.07
C ARG A 136 26.19 -8.82 -0.97
N TRP A 137 25.68 -9.79 -0.22
CA TRP A 137 25.01 -9.53 1.05
C TRP A 137 26.03 -9.33 2.18
N SER A 138 25.80 -8.34 3.04
CA SER A 138 26.60 -8.09 4.25
C SER A 138 25.69 -7.60 5.40
N PRO A 139 26.11 -7.63 6.67
CA PRO A 139 25.32 -7.05 7.75
C PRO A 139 25.08 -5.55 7.55
N VAL A 140 23.88 -5.05 7.86
CA VAL A 140 23.61 -3.59 7.89
C VAL A 140 24.41 -2.96 9.03
N PRO A 141 25.27 -1.95 8.75
CA PRO A 141 25.90 -1.17 9.80
C PRO A 141 24.85 -0.32 10.52
N ASN A 142 24.72 -0.47 11.84
CA ASN A 142 23.77 0.29 12.68
C ASN A 142 22.30 0.16 12.21
N PRO A 143 21.69 -1.04 12.28
CA PRO A 143 20.28 -1.21 11.96
C PRO A 143 19.38 -0.38 12.90
N PRO A 144 18.09 -0.17 12.55
CA PRO A 144 17.15 0.51 13.41
C PRO A 144 17.11 -0.13 14.82
N PRO A 145 17.09 0.68 15.90
CA PRO A 145 17.14 0.13 17.25
C PRO A 145 15.85 -0.58 17.64
N GLY A 146 15.90 -1.88 17.89
CA GLY A 146 14.74 -2.63 18.38
C GLY A 146 13.90 -3.19 17.24
N SER A 147 12.58 -3.22 17.41
CA SER A 147 11.69 -3.82 16.40
C SER A 147 11.29 -2.76 15.39
N ALA A 148 11.62 -2.97 14.12
CA ALA A 148 11.13 -2.15 13.02
C ALA A 148 9.85 -2.78 12.45
N GLY A 149 8.73 -2.06 12.60
CA GLY A 149 7.44 -2.36 12.01
C GLY A 149 7.39 -1.85 10.58
N ASP A 150 6.53 -0.86 10.32
CA ASP A 150 6.51 -0.19 9.02
C ASP A 150 7.82 0.59 8.78
N PHE A 151 8.25 0.64 7.52
CA PHE A 151 9.55 1.15 7.08
C PHE A 151 9.40 1.84 5.73
N GLU A 152 9.95 3.05 5.63
CA GLU A 152 9.98 3.77 4.36
C GLU A 152 11.30 4.53 4.24
N ALA A 153 11.86 4.54 3.04
CA ALA A 153 13.09 5.24 2.72
C ALA A 153 12.92 6.05 1.44
N THR A 154 13.22 7.35 1.50
CA THR A 154 13.33 8.20 0.30
C THR A 154 14.74 8.16 -0.28
N GLY A 155 15.70 7.65 0.51
CA GLY A 155 17.09 7.48 0.11
C GLY A 155 17.95 6.91 1.24
N PRO A 156 19.27 6.78 1.02
CA PRO A 156 20.20 6.21 2.01
C PRO A 156 20.37 7.06 3.28
N ASP A 157 19.98 8.33 3.22
CA ASP A 157 20.17 9.31 4.29
C ASP A 157 18.84 9.78 4.93
N ASP A 158 17.71 9.21 4.52
CA ASP A 158 16.39 9.56 5.05
C ASP A 158 15.49 8.32 5.07
N ILE A 159 15.44 7.69 6.25
CA ILE A 159 14.69 6.46 6.50
C ILE A 159 13.87 6.64 7.76
N TRP A 160 12.60 6.26 7.68
CA TRP A 160 11.68 6.24 8.81
C TRP A 160 11.20 4.83 9.11
N THR A 161 11.07 4.50 10.39
CA THR A 161 10.40 3.26 10.81
C THR A 161 9.65 3.43 12.13
N LEU A 162 8.62 2.62 12.33
CA LEU A 162 7.81 2.58 13.55
C LEU A 162 8.17 1.37 14.42
N ASP A 163 8.37 1.57 15.72
CA ASP A 163 8.34 0.47 16.71
C ASP A 163 6.99 0.55 17.43
N ALA A 164 6.01 -0.22 16.93
CA ALA A 164 4.64 -0.21 17.46
C ALA A 164 4.59 -0.67 18.92
N ALA A 165 5.40 -1.65 19.30
CA ALA A 165 5.46 -2.16 20.67
C ALA A 165 5.98 -1.12 21.67
N LYS A 166 6.92 -0.27 21.24
CA LYS A 166 7.45 0.84 22.05
C LYS A 166 6.80 2.18 21.76
N GLN A 167 5.85 2.28 20.84
CA GLN A 167 5.19 3.53 20.44
C GLN A 167 6.22 4.62 20.11
N THR A 168 7.17 4.31 19.22
CA THR A 168 8.20 5.26 18.78
C THR A 168 8.33 5.31 17.27
N ALA A 169 8.63 6.49 16.73
CA ALA A 169 9.18 6.65 15.39
C ALA A 169 10.71 6.75 15.47
N GLN A 170 11.39 6.19 14.49
CA GLN A 170 12.84 6.18 14.38
C GLN A 170 13.23 6.78 13.04
N HIS A 171 14.15 7.75 13.06
CA HIS A 171 14.61 8.44 11.87
C HIS A 171 16.12 8.28 11.70
N TRP A 172 16.53 7.83 10.52
CA TRP A 172 17.93 7.80 10.09
C TRP A 172 18.20 9.01 9.21
N ASN A 173 19.27 9.72 9.54
CA ASN A 173 19.68 10.95 8.84
C ASN A 173 20.98 10.79 8.03
N GLY A 174 21.36 9.56 7.67
CA GLY A 174 22.63 9.25 7.00
C GLY A 174 23.80 8.98 7.95
N ALA A 175 23.66 9.31 9.24
CA ALA A 175 24.74 9.13 10.22
C ALA A 175 24.31 8.42 11.51
N ARG A 176 23.08 8.67 11.98
CA ARG A 176 22.57 8.08 13.22
C ARG A 176 21.05 7.97 13.22
N TRP A 177 20.55 7.01 13.98
CA TRP A 177 19.14 6.91 14.33
C TRP A 177 18.78 7.88 15.46
N THR A 178 17.65 8.55 15.31
CA THR A 178 16.98 9.31 16.38
C THR A 178 15.64 8.66 16.68
N THR A 179 15.39 8.32 17.94
CA THR A 179 14.14 7.70 18.38
C THR A 179 13.27 8.73 19.10
N THR A 180 12.03 8.90 18.64
CA THR A 180 11.05 9.81 19.22
C THR A 180 9.84 9.03 19.70
N ARG A 181 9.43 9.25 20.96
CA ARG A 181 8.17 8.72 21.51
C ARG A 181 6.99 9.39 20.81
N LEU A 182 6.09 8.59 20.26
CA LEU A 182 4.88 9.08 19.62
C LEU A 182 3.78 9.32 20.64
N PRO A 183 2.78 10.17 20.35
CA PRO A 183 1.68 10.46 21.27
C PRO A 183 0.74 9.25 21.49
N TYR A 184 0.64 8.33 20.53
CA TYR A 184 -0.21 7.13 20.58
C TYR A 184 0.34 6.03 19.66
N GLY A 185 -0.31 4.86 19.68
CA GLY A 185 0.06 3.72 18.83
C GLY A 185 -0.21 4.02 17.36
N THR A 186 0.81 3.83 16.53
CA THR A 186 0.76 4.00 15.08
C THR A 186 0.92 2.64 14.39
N SER A 187 0.27 2.50 13.24
CA SER A 187 0.20 1.29 12.44
C SER A 187 0.96 1.40 11.12
N ASP A 188 0.99 2.60 10.53
CA ASP A 188 1.50 2.86 9.18
C ASP A 188 2.04 4.29 9.09
N LEU A 189 3.02 4.54 8.23
CA LEU A 189 3.54 5.85 7.90
C LEU A 189 3.60 6.09 6.38
N ALA A 190 3.64 7.37 6.00
CA ALA A 190 3.85 7.80 4.62
C ALA A 190 4.74 9.05 4.60
N ILE A 191 5.79 9.02 3.78
CA ILE A 191 6.69 10.15 3.55
C ILE A 191 6.21 10.95 2.35
N VAL A 192 5.90 12.23 2.58
CA VAL A 192 5.63 13.22 1.51
C VAL A 192 6.93 13.91 1.11
N GLY A 193 7.82 14.10 2.08
CA GLY A 193 9.14 14.66 1.94
C GLY A 193 9.94 14.60 3.24
N PRO A 194 11.20 15.06 3.24
CA PRO A 194 12.10 14.91 4.40
C PRO A 194 11.60 15.59 5.68
N ASP A 195 10.76 16.61 5.53
CA ASP A 195 10.17 17.39 6.61
C ASP A 195 8.64 17.23 6.71
N ASP A 196 8.08 16.22 6.03
CA ASP A 196 6.64 16.00 5.93
C ASP A 196 6.36 14.49 5.92
N VAL A 197 6.17 13.93 7.11
CA VAL A 197 5.89 12.51 7.31
C VAL A 197 4.62 12.36 8.13
N TRP A 198 3.71 11.51 7.67
CA TRP A 198 2.46 11.22 8.35
C TRP A 198 2.51 9.83 8.94
N ALA A 199 1.97 9.65 10.13
CA ALA A 199 1.73 8.33 10.70
C ALA A 199 0.32 8.26 11.29
N VAL A 200 -0.34 7.13 11.09
CA VAL A 200 -1.73 6.93 11.53
C VAL A 200 -1.85 5.69 12.42
N GLY A 201 -2.93 5.62 13.19
CA GLY A 201 -3.18 4.52 14.12
C GLY A 201 -4.42 4.74 14.96
N SER A 202 -4.30 4.46 16.26
CA SER A 202 -5.39 4.65 17.22
C SER A 202 -4.92 5.19 18.56
N ARG A 203 -5.83 5.85 19.27
CA ARG A 203 -5.64 6.34 20.65
C ARG A 203 -6.72 5.77 21.57
N SER A 204 -6.33 5.55 22.82
CA SER A 204 -7.19 5.05 23.91
C SER A 204 -7.53 6.12 24.95
N THR A 205 -7.13 7.37 24.72
CA THR A 205 -7.44 8.52 25.59
C THR A 205 -7.89 9.72 24.78
N GLY A 206 -8.59 10.65 25.43
CA GLY A 206 -9.12 11.88 24.83
C GLY A 206 -10.59 11.76 24.41
N PRO A 207 -11.12 12.74 23.67
CA PRO A 207 -12.54 12.76 23.28
C PRO A 207 -12.95 11.51 22.49
N GLY A 208 -14.09 10.91 22.82
CA GLY A 208 -14.62 9.74 22.12
C GLY A 208 -14.03 8.41 22.58
N THR A 209 -13.13 8.39 23.58
CA THR A 209 -12.59 7.14 24.15
C THR A 209 -13.24 6.78 25.48
N GLU A 210 -14.34 7.46 25.84
CA GLU A 210 -15.08 7.18 27.05
C GLU A 210 -15.60 5.74 27.04
N PRO A 211 -15.55 5.01 28.17
CA PRO A 211 -16.00 3.62 28.19
C PRO A 211 -17.48 3.50 27.83
N VAL A 212 -17.77 2.62 26.87
CA VAL A 212 -19.13 2.22 26.49
C VAL A 212 -19.28 0.75 26.83
N THR A 213 -20.36 0.38 27.52
CA THR A 213 -20.58 -0.99 28.04
C THR A 213 -19.50 -1.52 28.99
N GLY A 214 -18.67 -0.64 29.57
CA GLY A 214 -17.59 -0.99 30.50
C GLY A 214 -16.21 -1.12 29.85
N GLU A 215 -16.16 -1.08 28.51
CA GLU A 215 -14.93 -1.20 27.72
C GLU A 215 -14.59 0.13 27.03
N GLY A 216 -13.30 0.40 26.84
CA GLY A 216 -12.84 1.59 26.14
C GLY A 216 -13.12 1.51 24.64
N TYR A 217 -13.49 2.63 24.02
CA TYR A 217 -13.67 2.74 22.57
C TYR A 217 -12.44 3.40 21.95
N SER A 218 -11.53 2.62 21.34
CA SER A 218 -10.37 3.23 20.67
C SER A 218 -10.83 4.14 19.53
N GLN A 219 -10.12 5.25 19.32
CA GLN A 219 -10.44 6.24 18.29
C GLN A 219 -9.31 6.35 17.26
N PRO A 220 -9.61 6.63 15.98
CA PRO A 220 -8.60 6.86 14.96
C PRO A 220 -7.66 8.01 15.38
N ALA A 221 -6.39 7.94 15.00
CA ALA A 221 -5.41 8.98 15.35
C ALA A 221 -4.40 9.20 14.21
N SER A 222 -3.86 10.42 14.10
CA SER A 222 -2.89 10.80 13.05
C SER A 222 -1.88 11.84 13.55
N THR A 223 -0.59 11.59 13.36
CA THR A 223 0.52 12.46 13.81
C THR A 223 1.34 12.85 12.59
N HIS A 224 1.91 14.04 12.64
CA HIS A 224 2.65 14.64 11.53
C HIS A 224 4.02 15.11 12.00
N TRP A 225 5.06 14.73 11.26
CA TRP A 225 6.40 15.29 11.38
C TRP A 225 6.52 16.53 10.51
N ASP A 226 6.88 17.65 11.12
CA ASP A 226 6.99 18.95 10.45
C ASP A 226 8.42 19.40 10.14
N GLY A 227 9.36 18.45 10.10
CA GLY A 227 10.81 18.71 9.99
C GLY A 227 11.51 18.92 11.33
N THR A 228 10.76 19.13 12.42
CA THR A 228 11.36 19.39 13.74
C THR A 228 10.80 18.52 14.85
N SER A 229 9.50 18.22 14.82
CA SER A 229 8.82 17.48 15.88
C SER A 229 7.59 16.76 15.35
N TRP A 230 7.25 15.65 15.99
CA TRP A 230 5.96 14.98 15.78
C TRP A 230 4.86 15.74 16.51
N LYS A 231 3.78 16.06 15.80
CA LYS A 231 2.61 16.78 16.31
C LYS A 231 1.35 15.97 16.06
N THR A 232 0.51 15.88 17.08
CA THR A 232 -0.83 15.31 16.93
C THR A 232 -1.66 16.16 15.97
N VAL A 233 -2.37 15.49 15.06
CA VAL A 233 -3.37 16.08 14.18
C VAL A 233 -4.72 15.43 14.50
N ASP A 234 -5.74 16.26 14.72
CA ASP A 234 -7.07 15.80 15.12
C ASP A 234 -7.76 15.04 13.98
N THR A 235 -8.31 13.87 14.32
CA THR A 235 -9.12 13.02 13.44
C THR A 235 -10.61 13.12 13.81
N PRO A 236 -11.53 12.91 12.85
CA PRO A 236 -12.94 12.73 13.15
C PRO A 236 -13.15 11.54 14.11
N GLN A 237 -14.06 11.69 15.07
CA GLN A 237 -14.42 10.60 15.95
C GLN A 237 -15.32 9.59 15.22
N ALA A 238 -15.12 8.30 15.50
CA ALA A 238 -15.93 7.23 14.96
C ALA A 238 -16.72 6.55 16.08
N HIS A 239 -18.03 6.43 15.91
CA HIS A 239 -18.93 5.87 16.91
C HIS A 239 -20.07 5.10 16.26
N PHE A 240 -20.35 3.90 16.76
CA PHE A 240 -21.61 3.22 16.48
C PHE A 240 -22.80 4.00 17.07
N LYS A 241 -23.95 3.89 16.41
CA LYS A 241 -25.20 4.40 16.97
C LYS A 241 -25.71 3.44 18.05
N ASP A 242 -26.45 3.96 19.02
CA ASP A 242 -27.08 3.13 20.04
C ASP A 242 -28.04 2.08 19.43
N PRO A 243 -28.02 0.83 19.94
CA PRO A 243 -27.12 0.32 20.97
C PRO A 243 -25.70 0.08 20.43
N VAL A 244 -24.68 0.56 21.15
CA VAL A 244 -23.28 0.32 20.82
C VAL A 244 -22.94 -1.17 21.04
N PRO A 245 -22.30 -1.85 20.07
CA PRO A 245 -21.90 -3.25 20.21
C PRO A 245 -20.77 -3.41 21.25
N PRO A 246 -20.55 -4.63 21.77
CA PRO A 246 -19.50 -4.90 22.74
C PRO A 246 -18.10 -4.71 22.14
N GLU A 247 -17.16 -4.27 22.97
CA GLU A 247 -15.74 -4.07 22.61
C GLU A 247 -15.55 -3.26 21.30
N PRO A 248 -16.17 -2.07 21.18
CA PRO A 248 -16.08 -1.29 19.95
C PRO A 248 -14.68 -0.69 19.81
N SER A 249 -14.17 -0.63 18.57
CA SER A 249 -12.84 -0.11 18.28
C SER A 249 -12.80 0.60 16.93
N ALA A 250 -12.09 1.71 16.87
CA ALA A 250 -11.85 2.44 15.63
C ALA A 250 -10.36 2.77 15.46
N VAL A 251 -9.85 2.51 14.26
CA VAL A 251 -8.42 2.63 13.94
C VAL A 251 -8.23 3.09 12.50
N LEU A 252 -7.22 3.92 12.26
CA LEU A 252 -6.65 4.11 10.92
C LEU A 252 -5.49 3.14 10.76
N SER A 253 -5.60 2.23 9.80
CA SER A 253 -4.63 1.15 9.58
C SER A 253 -3.67 1.46 8.44
N GLN A 254 -3.97 2.45 7.59
CA GLN A 254 -3.15 2.79 6.43
C GLN A 254 -3.16 4.29 6.17
N VAL A 255 -2.01 4.85 5.81
CA VAL A 255 -1.85 6.20 5.28
C VAL A 255 -1.15 6.11 3.92
N PHE A 256 -1.61 6.90 2.95
CA PHE A 256 -1.08 6.90 1.60
C PHE A 256 -0.85 8.34 1.14
N ALA A 257 0.38 8.66 0.77
CA ALA A 257 0.73 9.91 0.12
C ALA A 257 0.63 9.72 -1.40
N LEU A 258 -0.20 10.53 -2.05
CA LEU A 258 -0.26 10.58 -3.50
C LEU A 258 0.93 11.35 -4.06
N ASP A 259 1.29 11.09 -5.32
CA ASP A 259 2.30 11.87 -6.07
C ASP A 259 1.97 13.39 -6.12
N SER A 260 0.70 13.75 -5.92
CA SER A 260 0.24 15.14 -5.81
C SER A 260 0.57 15.81 -4.47
N GLY A 261 1.02 15.04 -3.47
CA GLY A 261 1.17 15.45 -2.07
C GLY A 261 -0.13 15.35 -1.25
N GLU A 262 -1.24 14.92 -1.84
CA GLU A 262 -2.47 14.67 -1.08
C GLU A 262 -2.30 13.43 -0.18
N ILE A 263 -2.68 13.56 1.09
CA ILE A 263 -2.62 12.47 2.07
C ILE A 263 -3.99 11.88 2.29
N ARG A 264 -4.07 10.55 2.23
CA ARG A 264 -5.29 9.78 2.49
C ARG A 264 -5.04 8.79 3.61
N ALA A 265 -6.03 8.58 4.44
CA ALA A 265 -5.98 7.60 5.52
C ALA A 265 -7.20 6.68 5.46
N TYR A 266 -6.94 5.40 5.68
CA TYR A 266 -7.94 4.33 5.59
C TYR A 266 -7.95 3.54 6.87
N GLY A 267 -9.13 3.10 7.27
CA GLY A 267 -9.32 2.40 8.52
C GLY A 267 -10.69 1.78 8.66
N ILE A 268 -10.99 1.33 9.87
CA ILE A 268 -12.22 0.64 10.19
C ILE A 268 -12.68 1.01 11.59
N ASN A 269 -13.99 1.18 11.73
CA ASN A 269 -14.70 1.16 13.00
C ASN A 269 -15.50 -0.14 13.06
N THR A 270 -15.11 -1.00 14.00
CA THR A 270 -15.51 -2.40 14.13
C THR A 270 -15.70 -2.75 15.61
N PHE A 271 -16.03 -3.99 15.90
CA PHE A 271 -16.31 -4.48 17.24
C PHE A 271 -15.99 -5.98 17.34
N ASN A 272 -16.10 -6.58 18.52
CA ASN A 272 -15.91 -8.01 18.67
C ASN A 272 -17.16 -8.77 18.15
N HIS A 273 -17.03 -9.35 16.95
CA HIS A 273 -18.10 -10.10 16.30
C HIS A 273 -18.41 -11.44 17.01
N GLY A 274 -19.66 -11.87 16.93
CA GLY A 274 -20.16 -13.13 17.47
C GLY A 274 -20.79 -13.02 18.85
N GLU A 275 -20.82 -11.84 19.45
CA GLU A 275 -21.32 -11.63 20.82
C GLU A 275 -22.78 -11.12 20.90
N VAL A 276 -23.34 -10.69 19.77
CA VAL A 276 -24.70 -10.15 19.70
C VAL A 276 -25.48 -10.76 18.54
N ASP A 277 -26.78 -10.98 18.73
CA ASP A 277 -27.64 -11.58 17.69
C ASP A 277 -27.80 -10.67 16.47
N ASN A 278 -27.75 -9.34 16.67
CA ASN A 278 -27.90 -8.35 15.61
C ASN A 278 -26.65 -7.49 15.52
N GLU A 279 -25.73 -7.92 14.66
CA GLU A 279 -24.46 -7.27 14.43
C GLU A 279 -24.61 -6.09 13.46
N PRO A 280 -24.17 -4.86 13.85
CA PRO A 280 -24.04 -3.79 12.88
C PRO A 280 -22.97 -4.14 11.84
N ALA A 281 -23.06 -3.52 10.66
CA ALA A 281 -21.99 -3.62 9.68
C ALA A 281 -20.77 -2.81 10.12
N ASP A 282 -19.58 -3.33 9.80
CA ASP A 282 -18.34 -2.56 9.91
C ASP A 282 -18.43 -1.25 9.12
N GLN A 283 -17.84 -0.20 9.70
CA GLN A 283 -17.81 1.13 9.11
C GLN A 283 -16.40 1.46 8.64
N PHE A 284 -16.21 1.48 7.32
CA PHE A 284 -14.92 1.85 6.72
C PHE A 284 -14.66 3.35 6.86
N LEU A 285 -13.54 3.69 7.48
CA LEU A 285 -13.05 5.05 7.61
C LEU A 285 -12.21 5.39 6.38
N ARG A 286 -12.56 6.47 5.70
CA ARG A 286 -11.84 6.98 4.53
C ARG A 286 -11.71 8.49 4.67
N LEU A 287 -10.51 8.93 4.96
CA LEU A 287 -10.21 10.32 5.22
C LEU A 287 -9.21 10.83 4.19
N ARG A 288 -9.35 12.10 3.82
CA ARG A 288 -8.34 12.84 3.07
C ARG A 288 -7.96 14.11 3.83
N TRP A 289 -6.71 14.51 3.72
CA TRP A 289 -6.23 15.77 4.24
C TRP A 289 -6.65 16.91 3.31
N ASP A 290 -7.33 17.94 3.82
CA ASP A 290 -7.75 19.10 3.02
C ASP A 290 -6.76 20.27 3.03
N GLY A 291 -5.60 20.09 3.66
CA GLY A 291 -4.60 21.13 3.93
C GLY A 291 -4.69 21.71 5.36
N SER A 292 -5.77 21.44 6.09
CA SER A 292 -6.00 21.97 7.44
C SER A 292 -6.58 20.96 8.43
N LYS A 293 -7.37 20.00 7.95
CA LYS A 293 -8.00 18.96 8.76
C LYS A 293 -8.27 17.72 7.91
N TRP A 294 -8.50 16.61 8.59
CA TRP A 294 -9.06 15.42 7.98
C TRP A 294 -10.55 15.63 7.67
N VAL A 295 -10.94 15.28 6.45
CA VAL A 295 -12.34 15.27 6.00
C VAL A 295 -12.69 13.92 5.40
N ASP A 296 -13.96 13.57 5.44
CA ASP A 296 -14.46 12.35 4.80
C ASP A 296 -14.16 12.38 3.30
N GLN A 297 -13.70 11.23 2.80
CA GLN A 297 -13.46 11.00 1.39
C GLN A 297 -14.63 10.21 0.80
N GLU A 298 -15.14 10.68 -0.34
CA GLU A 298 -16.15 9.94 -1.09
C GLU A 298 -15.59 8.58 -1.54
N PRO A 299 -16.38 7.48 -1.43
CA PRO A 299 -15.95 6.19 -1.94
C PRO A 299 -15.68 6.23 -3.45
N ALA A 300 -14.67 5.50 -3.90
CA ALA A 300 -14.46 5.27 -5.32
C ALA A 300 -15.66 4.52 -5.95
N PRO A 301 -15.91 4.67 -7.26
CA PRO A 301 -17.06 4.02 -7.88
C PRO A 301 -16.91 2.50 -7.99
N GLY A 302 -18.05 1.81 -8.02
CA GLY A 302 -18.14 0.39 -8.34
C GLY A 302 -17.33 -0.52 -7.40
N GLY A 303 -16.58 -1.47 -7.96
CA GLY A 303 -15.82 -2.46 -7.21
C GLY A 303 -14.64 -1.90 -6.38
N CYS A 304 -14.32 -0.61 -6.57
CA CYS A 304 -13.23 0.09 -5.89
C CYS A 304 -13.70 0.76 -4.59
N ALA A 305 -15.02 0.85 -4.34
CA ALA A 305 -15.58 1.62 -3.23
C ALA A 305 -15.04 1.24 -1.85
N LEU A 306 -14.74 -0.05 -1.63
CA LEU A 306 -14.27 -0.59 -0.35
C LEU A 306 -12.78 -0.95 -0.37
N ARG A 307 -12.04 -0.44 -1.36
CA ARG A 307 -10.64 -0.81 -1.59
C ARG A 307 -9.70 0.30 -1.13
N THR A 308 -8.49 -0.08 -0.76
CA THR A 308 -7.43 0.84 -0.35
C THR A 308 -6.27 0.83 -1.36
N PRO A 309 -5.60 1.97 -1.57
CA PRO A 309 -4.47 2.06 -2.48
C PRO A 309 -3.28 1.26 -1.95
N VAL A 310 -2.57 0.59 -2.85
CA VAL A 310 -1.36 -0.18 -2.54
C VAL A 310 -0.16 0.26 -3.39
N ALA A 311 -0.41 0.96 -4.50
CA ALA A 311 0.59 1.63 -5.31
C ALA A 311 -0.07 2.66 -6.22
N GLN A 312 0.72 3.55 -6.81
CA GLN A 312 0.28 4.58 -7.74
C GLN A 312 1.18 4.64 -8.97
N ASP A 313 0.60 4.95 -10.13
CA ASP A 313 1.34 5.41 -11.29
C ASP A 313 0.74 6.69 -11.90
N ASP A 314 1.29 7.10 -13.05
CA ASP A 314 0.91 8.31 -13.78
C ASP A 314 -0.50 8.31 -14.37
N LYS A 315 -1.26 7.22 -14.15
CA LYS A 315 -2.60 7.00 -14.71
C LYS A 315 -3.64 6.64 -13.66
N GLY A 316 -3.23 6.42 -12.42
CA GLY A 316 -4.15 6.07 -11.34
C GLY A 316 -3.56 5.22 -10.22
N LEU A 317 -4.44 4.58 -9.47
CA LEU A 317 -4.13 3.84 -8.25
C LEU A 317 -4.34 2.34 -8.44
N PHE A 318 -3.32 1.56 -8.07
CA PHE A 318 -3.51 0.14 -7.78
C PHE A 318 -4.17 0.03 -6.42
N LEU A 319 -5.26 -0.72 -6.35
CA LEU A 319 -5.99 -0.98 -5.12
C LEU A 319 -5.93 -2.47 -4.77
N ASP A 320 -6.10 -2.76 -3.48
CA ASP A 320 -6.09 -4.12 -2.96
C ASP A 320 -7.04 -5.06 -3.72
N GLY A 321 -6.68 -6.34 -3.74
CA GLY A 321 -7.46 -7.36 -4.44
C GLY A 321 -7.49 -7.17 -5.95
N ASN A 322 -6.42 -6.68 -6.59
CA ASN A 322 -6.27 -6.58 -8.05
C ASN A 322 -7.29 -5.65 -8.72
N TRP A 323 -7.53 -4.48 -8.13
CA TRP A 323 -8.33 -3.42 -8.74
C TRP A 323 -7.45 -2.25 -9.13
N TYR A 324 -7.91 -1.46 -10.08
CA TYR A 324 -7.23 -0.25 -10.54
C TYR A 324 -8.26 0.87 -10.68
N LEU A 325 -7.97 2.03 -10.12
CA LEU A 325 -8.78 3.24 -10.24
C LEU A 325 -8.01 4.24 -11.08
N THR A 326 -8.48 4.49 -12.29
CA THR A 326 -7.88 5.50 -13.19
C THR A 326 -8.15 6.92 -12.66
N ASP A 327 -7.31 7.87 -13.06
CA ASP A 327 -7.46 9.29 -12.68
C ASP A 327 -8.78 9.91 -13.17
N ASP A 328 -9.38 9.38 -14.24
CA ASP A 328 -10.69 9.79 -14.73
C ASP A 328 -11.87 9.20 -13.92
N GLY A 329 -11.57 8.44 -12.87
CA GLY A 329 -12.56 7.83 -11.97
C GLY A 329 -13.11 6.48 -12.45
N THR A 330 -12.51 5.84 -13.44
CA THR A 330 -12.92 4.51 -13.89
C THR A 330 -12.33 3.41 -13.00
N CYS A 331 -13.22 2.61 -12.39
CA CYS A 331 -12.81 1.44 -11.62
C CYS A 331 -12.73 0.19 -12.52
N VAL A 332 -11.55 -0.43 -12.58
CA VAL A 332 -11.23 -1.58 -13.44
C VAL A 332 -10.73 -2.74 -12.59
N LYS A 333 -11.26 -3.95 -12.84
CA LYS A 333 -10.66 -5.17 -12.30
C LYS A 333 -9.48 -5.57 -13.18
N ILE A 334 -8.29 -5.73 -12.60
CA ILE A 334 -7.15 -6.25 -13.35
C ILE A 334 -7.36 -7.76 -13.56
N GLU A 335 -7.34 -8.17 -14.82
CA GLU A 335 -7.50 -9.56 -15.21
C GLU A 335 -6.23 -10.38 -14.93
N ARG A 336 -6.32 -11.70 -15.09
CA ARG A 336 -5.17 -12.60 -14.93
C ARG A 336 -5.32 -13.82 -15.83
N HIS A 337 -4.20 -14.38 -16.23
CA HIS A 337 -4.18 -15.71 -16.84
C HIS A 337 -4.35 -16.83 -15.81
N ARG A 338 -4.76 -18.01 -16.31
CA ARG A 338 -4.81 -19.23 -15.51
C ARG A 338 -3.44 -19.88 -15.49
N LEU A 339 -3.09 -20.53 -14.38
CA LEU A 339 -1.88 -21.31 -14.30
C LEU A 339 -1.84 -22.39 -15.40
N PRO A 340 -0.67 -22.61 -16.04
CA PRO A 340 -0.46 -23.72 -16.96
C PRO A 340 -0.76 -25.07 -16.31
N ARG A 341 -1.25 -26.06 -17.09
CA ARG A 341 -1.51 -27.41 -16.54
C ARG A 341 -0.25 -28.13 -16.05
N SER A 342 0.93 -27.73 -16.53
CA SER A 342 2.22 -28.25 -16.06
C SER A 342 2.48 -27.98 -14.58
N THR A 343 1.80 -27.02 -13.96
CA THR A 343 1.87 -26.76 -12.51
C THR A 343 1.02 -27.73 -11.69
N GLY A 344 0.30 -28.66 -12.33
CA GLY A 344 -0.67 -29.55 -11.67
C GLY A 344 -2.07 -28.96 -11.56
N ALA A 345 -2.30 -27.74 -12.04
CA ALA A 345 -3.62 -27.13 -12.08
C ALA A 345 -4.57 -27.84 -13.08
N ARG A 346 -5.73 -28.26 -12.58
CA ARG A 346 -6.77 -28.93 -13.40
C ARG A 346 -7.56 -27.92 -14.24
N LYS A 347 -8.10 -28.37 -15.38
CA LYS A 347 -8.92 -27.54 -16.29
C LYS A 347 -10.09 -26.83 -15.58
N GLY A 348 -10.75 -27.53 -14.66
CA GLY A 348 -11.90 -27.01 -13.89
C GLY A 348 -11.56 -26.46 -12.50
N SER A 349 -10.29 -26.21 -12.20
CA SER A 349 -9.90 -25.62 -10.91
C SER A 349 -10.48 -24.21 -10.75
N ASN A 350 -10.80 -23.80 -9.52
CA ASN A 350 -11.01 -22.40 -9.21
C ASN A 350 -9.66 -21.79 -8.80
N GLN A 351 -9.28 -20.66 -9.40
CA GLN A 351 -7.95 -20.06 -9.20
C GLN A 351 -8.11 -18.59 -8.83
N SER A 352 -7.49 -18.15 -7.74
CA SER A 352 -7.49 -16.76 -7.28
C SER A 352 -6.07 -16.26 -7.15
N LEU A 353 -5.75 -15.13 -7.79
CA LEU A 353 -4.47 -14.45 -7.60
C LEU A 353 -4.56 -13.52 -6.40
N TRP A 354 -3.68 -13.71 -5.44
CA TRP A 354 -3.49 -12.86 -4.27
C TRP A 354 -2.10 -12.25 -4.38
N LEU A 355 -2.05 -10.93 -4.56
CA LEU A 355 -0.81 -10.17 -4.56
C LEU A 355 -0.60 -9.59 -3.16
N GLU A 356 0.58 -9.85 -2.61
CA GLU A 356 1.06 -9.34 -1.32
C GLU A 356 1.77 -7.99 -1.51
N LYS A 357 2.44 -7.81 -2.66
CA LYS A 357 3.10 -6.56 -3.05
C LYS A 357 2.84 -6.26 -4.53
N ILE A 358 2.59 -4.99 -4.84
CA ILE A 358 2.67 -4.44 -6.20
C ILE A 358 3.79 -3.42 -6.18
N HIS A 359 4.72 -3.52 -7.12
CA HIS A 359 5.91 -2.70 -7.10
C HIS A 359 6.34 -2.26 -8.49
N ARG A 360 6.89 -1.05 -8.57
CA ARG A 360 7.34 -0.43 -9.82
C ARG A 360 8.75 -0.92 -10.12
N VAL A 361 9.05 -1.17 -11.39
CA VAL A 361 10.43 -1.38 -11.84
C VAL A 361 11.05 0.00 -12.11
N PRO A 362 12.14 0.40 -11.43
CA PRO A 362 12.74 1.72 -11.62
C PRO A 362 13.20 1.97 -13.06
N GLY A 363 13.14 3.23 -13.50
CA GLY A 363 13.57 3.63 -14.85
C GLY A 363 12.70 3.13 -16.02
N THR A 364 11.71 2.27 -15.76
CA THR A 364 10.78 1.74 -16.77
C THR A 364 9.35 2.26 -16.54
N GLY A 365 8.39 1.81 -17.34
CA GLY A 365 6.94 1.99 -17.08
C GLY A 365 6.27 0.69 -16.59
N GLU A 366 7.06 -0.26 -16.11
CA GLU A 366 6.61 -1.62 -15.81
C GLU A 366 6.33 -1.82 -14.33
N TRP A 367 5.39 -2.73 -14.07
CA TRP A 367 4.91 -3.06 -12.74
C TRP A 367 4.94 -4.56 -12.51
N LEU A 368 5.47 -4.95 -11.36
CA LEU A 368 5.48 -6.32 -10.88
C LEU A 368 4.43 -6.48 -9.77
N GLY A 369 3.86 -7.67 -9.68
CA GLY A 369 3.08 -8.13 -8.54
C GLY A 369 3.71 -9.39 -7.98
N ALA A 370 3.93 -9.45 -6.68
CA ALA A 370 4.39 -10.64 -6.00
C ALA A 370 3.30 -11.22 -5.11
N GLY A 371 3.15 -12.54 -5.11
CA GLY A 371 2.11 -13.19 -4.36
C GLY A 371 1.99 -14.68 -4.66
N HIS A 372 0.75 -15.15 -4.73
CA HIS A 372 0.45 -16.52 -5.11
C HIS A 372 -0.88 -16.66 -5.86
N VAL A 373 -0.99 -17.72 -6.63
CA VAL A 373 -2.28 -18.21 -7.13
C VAL A 373 -2.75 -19.34 -6.23
N GLN A 374 -3.85 -19.12 -5.51
CA GLN A 374 -4.55 -20.15 -4.77
C GLN A 374 -5.36 -21.02 -5.74
N VAL A 375 -5.10 -22.32 -5.76
CA VAL A 375 -5.76 -23.29 -6.63
C VAL A 375 -6.66 -24.21 -5.80
N ASN A 376 -7.96 -23.99 -5.92
CA ASN A 376 -8.99 -24.84 -5.31
C ASN A 376 -9.50 -25.83 -6.35
N GLN A 377 -9.24 -27.12 -6.12
CA GLN A 377 -9.58 -28.19 -7.04
C GLN A 377 -9.86 -29.49 -6.28
N SER A 378 -10.52 -30.44 -6.93
CA SER A 378 -10.66 -31.78 -6.36
C SER A 378 -9.28 -32.45 -6.18
N GLY A 379 -9.10 -33.16 -5.06
CA GLY A 379 -7.80 -33.68 -4.65
C GLY A 379 -7.04 -32.68 -3.77
N ALA A 380 -5.74 -32.49 -4.03
CA ALA A 380 -4.91 -31.56 -3.28
C ALA A 380 -5.01 -30.13 -3.84
N PRO A 381 -5.57 -29.17 -3.08
CA PRO A 381 -5.41 -27.74 -3.37
C PRO A 381 -3.97 -27.31 -3.05
N PHE A 382 -3.51 -26.23 -3.66
CA PHE A 382 -2.17 -25.68 -3.44
C PHE A 382 -2.11 -24.19 -3.73
N GLY A 383 -1.11 -23.51 -3.17
CA GLY A 383 -0.73 -22.14 -3.54
C GLY A 383 0.51 -22.19 -4.42
N ALA A 384 0.44 -21.58 -5.61
CA ALA A 384 1.59 -21.41 -6.49
C ALA A 384 2.18 -20.00 -6.28
N PRO A 385 3.38 -19.85 -5.69
CA PRO A 385 4.07 -18.57 -5.62
C PRO A 385 4.34 -18.03 -7.02
N VAL A 386 4.03 -16.75 -7.24
CA VAL A 386 4.21 -16.12 -8.55
C VAL A 386 4.75 -14.70 -8.43
N VAL A 387 5.56 -14.33 -9.42
CA VAL A 387 5.75 -12.93 -9.82
C VAL A 387 4.95 -12.74 -11.11
N VAL A 388 4.15 -11.68 -11.16
CA VAL A 388 3.39 -11.28 -12.34
C VAL A 388 3.85 -9.93 -12.83
N ARG A 389 3.72 -9.67 -14.13
CA ARG A 389 3.99 -8.37 -14.75
C ARG A 389 2.69 -7.79 -15.31
N LEU A 390 2.46 -6.50 -15.11
CA LEU A 390 1.28 -5.84 -15.63
C LEU A 390 1.42 -5.64 -17.14
N LYS A 391 0.41 -6.05 -17.91
CA LYS A 391 0.23 -5.63 -19.30
C LYS A 391 -0.96 -4.70 -19.42
N ARG A 392 -0.76 -3.65 -20.21
CA ARG A 392 -1.79 -2.68 -20.58
C ARG A 392 -2.15 -2.91 -22.04
N GLY A 393 -3.42 -3.19 -22.33
CA GLY A 393 -3.94 -3.28 -23.70
C GLY A 393 -3.86 -1.91 -24.37
N GLY A 394 -3.35 -1.90 -25.61
CA GLY A 394 -3.21 -0.70 -26.44
C GLY A 394 -4.48 -0.31 -27.19
#